data_AF-A0A845YH15-F1
#
_entry.id   AF-A0A845YH15-F1
#
_cell.length_a   1.000
_cell.length_b   1.000
_cell.length_c   1.000
_cell.angle_alpha   90.00
_cell.angle_beta   90.00
_cell.angle_gamma   90.00
#
_symmetry.space_group_name_H-M   'P 1'
#
loop_
_entity.id
_entity.type
_entity.pdbx_description
1 polymer ?
#
loop_
_entity_poly.entity_id
_entity_poly.type
_entity_poly.pdbx_seq_one_letter_code
_entity_poly.pdbx_strand_id
1 'polypeptide(L)'
;MLVYNKLTVDPNSLAVTYDGKVVRLHPKEYLLLELFLKYPNHVLSYDVIIDSLWDDDNIPTHGGVRAHIKGLRKALREADATEIIIETVHGLGYRLNPLNNNNSMLGAISPPVSVLKDFIKAKSIEYLIIDTNLIIKAISPGIFNYSDYPEMIKIGSPLQEGFPEFIGLEEALLKIINKESESFELDGIAKAANPDRPEYINFHVIADESKALNSTTEKLLFIFFEDASEKMIYRQKLVQRENEYYLLLTKAEENEV
;
A
#
# COMPACT_ATOMS: atom_id res chain seq x y z
N MET A 1 27.68 -3.67 -12.47
CA MET A 1 26.96 -4.80 -11.84
C MET A 1 25.62 -4.28 -11.33
N LEU A 2 24.52 -4.72 -11.92
CA LEU A 2 23.16 -4.44 -11.48
C LEU A 2 22.70 -5.61 -10.60
N VAL A 3 22.18 -5.34 -9.41
CA VAL A 3 21.76 -6.36 -8.45
C VAL A 3 20.30 -6.12 -8.07
N TYR A 4 19.47 -7.17 -8.13
CA TYR A 4 18.08 -7.14 -7.71
C TYR A 4 17.72 -8.43 -6.99
N ASN A 5 17.51 -8.35 -5.68
CA ASN A 5 17.36 -9.54 -4.82
C ASN A 5 18.56 -10.50 -5.03
N LYS A 6 18.31 -11.77 -5.38
CA LYS A 6 19.33 -12.78 -5.70
C LYS A 6 19.86 -12.69 -7.13
N LEU A 7 19.28 -11.82 -7.97
CA LEU A 7 19.67 -11.65 -9.36
C LEU A 7 20.82 -10.65 -9.46
N THR A 8 21.81 -10.99 -10.26
CA THR A 8 22.99 -10.18 -10.54
C THR A 8 23.21 -10.17 -12.04
N VAL A 9 23.41 -8.99 -12.60
CA VAL A 9 23.75 -8.76 -14.00
C VAL A 9 25.05 -7.97 -14.05
N ASP A 10 26.04 -8.44 -14.79
CA ASP A 10 27.23 -7.67 -15.12
C ASP A 10 27.10 -7.15 -16.57
N PRO A 11 26.81 -5.85 -16.78
CA PRO A 11 26.68 -5.29 -18.11
C PRO A 11 27.97 -5.33 -18.93
N ASN A 12 29.14 -5.36 -18.28
CA ASN A 12 30.42 -5.39 -18.99
C ASN A 12 30.71 -6.77 -19.60
N SER A 13 30.31 -7.83 -18.90
CA SER A 13 30.52 -9.22 -19.34
C SER A 13 29.24 -9.88 -19.87
N LEU A 14 28.11 -9.17 -19.88
CA LEU A 14 26.76 -9.68 -20.16
C LEU A 14 26.39 -10.92 -19.31
N ALA A 15 27.03 -11.09 -18.15
CA ALA A 15 26.83 -12.26 -17.32
C ALA A 15 25.61 -12.05 -16.42
N VAL A 16 24.75 -13.06 -16.32
CA VAL A 16 23.60 -13.06 -15.42
C VAL A 16 23.70 -14.24 -14.48
N THR A 17 23.53 -13.99 -13.18
CA THR A 17 23.49 -15.03 -12.16
C THR A 17 22.31 -14.84 -11.22
N TYR A 18 21.70 -15.93 -10.77
CA TYR A 18 20.69 -15.94 -9.72
C TYR A 18 21.20 -16.81 -8.56
N ASP A 19 21.33 -16.21 -7.37
CA ASP A 19 21.86 -16.87 -6.16
C ASP A 19 23.23 -17.56 -6.42
N GLY A 20 24.09 -16.89 -7.19
CA GLY A 20 25.40 -17.39 -7.62
C GLY A 20 25.38 -18.43 -8.75
N LYS A 21 24.21 -18.90 -9.21
CA LYS A 21 24.08 -19.81 -10.36
C LYS A 21 23.96 -19.04 -11.66
N VAL A 22 24.66 -19.48 -12.70
CA VAL A 22 24.62 -18.82 -14.02
C VAL A 22 23.26 -19.01 -14.68
N VAL A 23 22.64 -17.90 -15.07
CA VAL A 23 21.41 -17.86 -15.86
C VAL A 23 21.81 -17.61 -17.31
N ARG A 24 21.53 -18.57 -18.20
CA ARG A 24 21.80 -18.42 -19.63
C ARG A 24 20.60 -17.77 -20.31
N LEU A 25 20.78 -16.55 -20.80
CA LEU A 25 19.74 -15.79 -21.50
C LEU A 25 20.10 -15.63 -22.98
N HIS A 26 19.08 -15.65 -23.84
CA HIS A 26 19.22 -15.19 -25.21
C HIS A 26 19.35 -13.64 -25.26
N PRO A 27 19.89 -13.06 -26.35
CA PRO A 27 20.14 -11.62 -26.44
C PRO A 27 18.92 -10.76 -26.10
N LYS A 28 17.74 -11.09 -26.64
CA LYS A 28 16.50 -10.33 -26.35
C LYS A 28 15.97 -10.55 -24.93
N GLU A 29 16.22 -11.71 -24.33
CA GLU A 29 15.84 -11.98 -22.93
C GLU A 29 16.74 -11.19 -21.97
N TYR A 30 18.03 -11.10 -22.28
CA TYR A 30 18.98 -10.25 -21.56
C TYR A 30 18.54 -8.78 -21.63
N LEU A 31 18.26 -8.27 -22.83
CA LEU A 31 17.84 -6.88 -23.02
C LEU A 31 16.52 -6.58 -22.31
N LEU A 32 15.56 -7.51 -22.34
CA LEU A 32 14.33 -7.39 -21.55
C LEU A 32 14.63 -7.31 -20.06
N LEU A 33 15.50 -8.19 -19.55
CA LEU A 33 15.87 -8.17 -18.15
C LEU A 33 16.54 -6.86 -17.76
N GLU A 34 17.47 -6.37 -18.58
CA GLU A 34 18.15 -5.09 -18.39
C GLU A 34 17.16 -3.92 -18.39
N LEU A 35 16.19 -3.93 -19.31
CA LEU A 35 15.13 -2.92 -19.39
C LEU A 35 14.28 -2.91 -18.10
N PHE A 36 13.87 -4.07 -17.58
CA PHE A 36 13.15 -4.14 -16.31
C PHE A 36 13.99 -3.69 -15.12
N LEU A 37 15.29 -4.02 -15.09
CA LEU A 37 16.22 -3.57 -14.04
C LEU A 37 16.49 -2.07 -14.10
N LYS A 38 16.41 -1.45 -15.29
CA LYS A 38 16.49 0.00 -15.47
C LYS A 38 15.23 0.70 -14.96
N TYR A 39 14.07 0.04 -15.01
CA TYR A 39 12.77 0.57 -14.58
C TYR A 39 12.05 -0.36 -13.57
N PRO A 40 12.66 -0.66 -12.40
CA PRO A 40 12.25 -1.76 -11.52
C PRO A 40 10.88 -1.60 -10.85
N ASN A 41 10.30 -0.39 -10.84
CA ASN A 41 8.99 -0.11 -10.25
C ASN A 41 7.93 0.30 -11.28
N HIS A 42 8.23 0.21 -12.58
CA HIS A 42 7.33 0.66 -13.63
C HIS A 42 6.66 -0.52 -14.32
N VAL A 43 5.37 -0.38 -14.60
CA VAL A 43 4.68 -1.24 -15.57
C VAL A 43 5.11 -0.78 -16.95
N LEU A 44 5.88 -1.61 -17.63
CA LEU A 44 6.24 -1.39 -19.03
C LEU A 44 5.16 -1.99 -19.90
N SER A 45 4.47 -1.12 -20.64
CA SER A 45 3.50 -1.54 -21.65
C SER A 45 4.22 -2.26 -22.79
N TYR A 46 3.44 -2.96 -23.59
CA TYR A 46 3.98 -3.64 -24.77
C TYR A 46 4.66 -2.66 -25.74
N ASP A 47 4.01 -1.53 -26.01
CA ASP A 47 4.52 -0.51 -26.93
C ASP A 47 5.85 0.06 -26.41
N VAL A 48 5.92 0.37 -25.10
CA VAL A 48 7.16 0.84 -24.47
C VAL A 48 8.29 -0.18 -24.58
N ILE A 49 7.99 -1.48 -24.40
CA ILE A 49 8.98 -2.55 -24.53
C ILE A 49 9.48 -2.66 -25.97
N ILE A 50 8.60 -2.47 -26.96
CA ILE A 50 8.97 -2.49 -28.37
C ILE A 50 9.85 -1.31 -28.73
N ASP A 51 9.37 -0.11 -28.45
CA ASP A 51 10.06 1.15 -28.74
C ASP A 51 11.45 1.20 -28.09
N SER A 52 11.63 0.49 -26.97
CA SER A 52 12.90 0.42 -26.26
C SER A 52 13.89 -0.60 -26.82
N LEU A 53 13.42 -1.68 -27.46
CA LEU A 53 14.26 -2.86 -27.73
C LEU A 53 14.31 -3.29 -29.20
N TRP A 54 13.45 -2.76 -30.06
CA TRP A 54 13.41 -3.09 -31.48
C TRP A 54 13.42 -1.82 -32.33
N ASP A 55 14.20 -1.85 -33.41
CA ASP A 55 14.22 -0.82 -34.43
C ASP A 55 13.11 -1.08 -35.48
N ASP A 56 12.74 -0.05 -36.23
CA ASP A 56 11.58 0.00 -37.14
C ASP A 56 11.50 -1.14 -38.17
N ASP A 57 12.63 -1.77 -38.51
CA ASP A 57 12.71 -2.77 -39.57
C ASP A 57 12.29 -4.19 -39.14
N ASN A 58 12.12 -4.49 -37.83
CA ASN A 58 11.77 -5.84 -37.34
C ASN A 58 10.94 -5.83 -36.04
N ILE A 59 9.84 -5.08 -36.04
CA ILE A 59 8.91 -4.97 -34.92
C ILE A 59 8.21 -6.32 -34.66
N PRO A 60 8.32 -6.91 -33.44
CA PRO A 60 7.67 -8.17 -33.13
C PRO A 60 6.16 -7.99 -32.95
N THR A 61 5.42 -9.11 -32.99
CA THR A 61 4.01 -9.15 -32.57
C THR A 61 3.88 -9.29 -31.04
N HIS A 62 2.68 -9.06 -30.50
CA HIS A 62 2.42 -9.23 -29.07
C HIS A 62 2.76 -10.64 -28.58
N GLY A 63 2.58 -11.64 -29.45
CA GLY A 63 3.01 -13.01 -29.21
C GLY A 63 4.54 -13.17 -29.14
N GLY A 64 5.29 -12.41 -29.94
CA GLY A 64 6.76 -12.42 -29.94
C GLY A 64 7.36 -11.92 -28.62
N VAL A 65 6.91 -10.76 -28.12
CA VAL A 65 7.36 -10.26 -26.81
C VAL A 65 6.95 -11.22 -25.69
N ARG A 66 5.73 -11.77 -25.74
CA ARG A 66 5.27 -12.82 -24.79
C ARG A 66 6.17 -14.05 -24.79
N ALA A 67 6.65 -14.48 -25.96
CA ALA A 67 7.55 -15.62 -26.08
C ALA A 67 8.91 -15.35 -25.40
N HIS A 68 9.48 -14.16 -25.58
CA HIS A 68 10.71 -13.78 -24.90
C HIS A 68 10.54 -13.65 -23.38
N ILE A 69 9.44 -13.07 -22.90
CA ILE A 69 9.13 -13.04 -21.45
C ILE A 69 9.00 -14.46 -20.87
N LYS A 70 8.39 -15.38 -21.63
CA LYS A 70 8.27 -16.78 -21.23
C LYS A 70 9.64 -17.47 -21.17
N GLY A 71 10.51 -17.23 -22.15
CA GLY A 71 11.86 -17.77 -22.19
C GLY A 71 12.72 -17.26 -21.03
N LEU A 72 12.69 -15.95 -20.78
CA LEU A 72 13.36 -15.32 -19.63
C LEU A 72 12.90 -15.93 -18.29
N ARG A 73 11.59 -16.07 -18.08
CA ARG A 73 11.03 -16.73 -16.88
C ARG A 73 11.45 -18.21 -16.77
N LYS A 74 11.64 -18.91 -17.89
CA LYS A 74 12.09 -20.31 -17.89
C LYS A 74 13.56 -20.41 -17.49
N ALA A 75 14.43 -19.58 -18.08
CA ALA A 75 15.85 -19.55 -17.75
C ALA A 75 16.10 -19.23 -16.26
N LEU A 76 15.32 -18.30 -15.69
CA LEU A 76 15.39 -17.99 -14.26
C LEU A 76 14.99 -19.18 -13.38
N ARG A 77 13.93 -19.92 -13.75
CA ARG A 77 13.52 -21.14 -13.03
C ARG A 77 14.54 -22.26 -13.13
N GLU A 78 15.22 -22.39 -14.26
CA GLU A 78 16.31 -23.36 -14.44
C GLU A 78 17.52 -23.06 -13.54
N ALA A 79 17.66 -21.81 -13.09
CA ALA A 79 18.62 -21.40 -12.06
C ALA A 79 18.04 -21.45 -10.63
N ASP A 80 16.96 -22.22 -10.42
CA ASP A 80 16.26 -22.41 -9.14
C ASP A 80 15.57 -21.16 -8.57
N ALA A 81 15.19 -20.19 -9.41
CA ALA A 81 14.29 -19.13 -8.99
C ALA A 81 12.88 -19.68 -8.74
N THR A 82 12.48 -19.74 -7.46
CA THR A 82 11.14 -20.14 -7.03
C THR A 82 10.12 -19.00 -7.10
N GLU A 83 10.60 -17.76 -7.04
CA GLU A 83 9.80 -16.55 -7.09
C GLU A 83 9.55 -16.10 -8.54
N ILE A 84 8.41 -15.46 -8.77
CA ILE A 84 8.10 -14.85 -10.08
C ILE A 84 8.85 -13.51 -10.15
N ILE A 85 10.00 -13.44 -10.82
CA ILE A 85 10.83 -12.22 -10.89
C ILE A 85 10.22 -11.15 -11.82
N ILE A 86 9.57 -11.56 -12.90
CA ILE A 86 8.87 -10.66 -13.82
C ILE A 86 7.41 -11.04 -13.78
N GLU A 87 6.54 -10.14 -13.38
CA GLU A 87 5.11 -10.38 -13.30
C GLU A 87 4.35 -9.80 -14.50
N THR A 88 3.16 -10.35 -14.74
CA THR A 88 2.24 -9.84 -15.76
C THR A 88 1.19 -8.99 -15.06
N VAL A 89 1.10 -7.72 -15.43
CA VAL A 89 0.00 -6.84 -15.00
C VAL A 89 -1.06 -6.87 -16.09
N HIS A 90 -2.11 -7.65 -15.87
CA HIS A 90 -3.14 -7.93 -16.87
C HIS A 90 -3.74 -6.64 -17.44
N GLY A 91 -3.77 -6.53 -18.77
CA GLY A 91 -4.29 -5.36 -19.50
C GLY A 91 -3.31 -4.17 -19.61
N LEU A 92 -2.20 -4.18 -18.85
CA LEU A 92 -1.28 -3.04 -18.79
C LEU A 92 0.13 -3.36 -19.29
N GLY A 93 0.67 -4.55 -19.00
CA GLY A 93 2.01 -4.94 -19.46
C GLY A 93 2.74 -5.85 -18.50
N TYR A 94 4.04 -5.59 -18.33
CA TYR A 94 4.93 -6.37 -17.47
C TYR A 94 5.72 -5.46 -16.55
N ARG A 95 6.05 -5.95 -15.36
CA ARG A 95 7.01 -5.28 -14.49
C ARG A 95 7.90 -6.28 -13.79
N LEU A 96 9.01 -5.77 -13.27
CA LEU A 96 9.77 -6.49 -12.26
C LEU A 96 8.88 -6.65 -11.03
N ASN A 97 8.75 -7.88 -10.57
CA ASN A 97 7.81 -8.19 -9.50
C ASN A 97 8.36 -7.66 -8.17
N PRO A 98 7.61 -6.80 -7.44
CA PRO A 98 8.02 -6.30 -6.15
C PRO A 98 7.92 -7.35 -5.03
N LEU A 99 7.73 -8.65 -5.35
CA LEU A 99 7.57 -9.72 -4.36
C LEU A 99 8.66 -9.69 -3.30
N ASN A 100 8.20 -9.39 -2.09
CA ASN A 100 8.77 -9.66 -0.77
C ASN A 100 10.30 -9.81 -0.77
N ASN A 101 10.97 -8.69 -0.54
CA ASN A 101 12.13 -8.69 0.33
C ASN A 101 11.77 -9.46 1.60
N ASN A 102 12.09 -10.75 1.66
CA ASN A 102 12.06 -11.53 2.89
C ASN A 102 12.96 -10.81 3.91
N ASN A 103 12.36 -9.96 4.73
CA ASN A 103 12.71 -9.65 6.11
C ASN A 103 14.19 -9.45 6.47
N SER A 104 15.07 -9.01 5.55
CA SER A 104 16.51 -8.89 5.86
C SER A 104 17.23 -7.68 5.30
N MET A 105 16.57 -6.76 4.59
CA MET A 105 17.13 -5.43 4.25
C MET A 105 16.21 -4.24 4.63
N LEU A 106 15.44 -4.39 5.71
CA LEU A 106 15.05 -3.29 6.60
C LEU A 106 16.03 -3.17 7.79
N GLY A 107 17.25 -3.69 7.61
CA GLY A 107 18.38 -3.43 8.50
C GLY A 107 19.05 -2.12 8.09
N ALA A 108 18.90 -1.09 8.94
CA ALA A 108 19.42 0.29 8.84
C ALA A 108 18.59 1.19 7.92
N ILE A 109 17.40 1.65 8.30
CA ILE A 109 17.07 2.39 9.53
C ILE A 109 15.68 1.93 9.99
N SER A 110 15.61 1.04 10.99
CA SER A 110 14.38 0.95 11.77
C SER A 110 14.43 2.11 12.76
N PRO A 111 13.53 3.11 12.66
CA PRO A 111 13.52 4.20 13.61
C PRO A 111 13.41 3.59 15.01
N PRO A 112 14.28 3.99 15.97
CA PRO A 112 14.11 3.59 17.35
C PRO A 112 12.65 3.84 17.78
N VAL A 113 12.13 2.99 18.66
CA VAL A 113 10.75 3.14 19.19
C VAL A 113 10.52 4.56 19.74
N SER A 114 11.56 5.24 20.24
CA SER A 114 11.48 6.65 20.64
C SER A 114 11.13 7.59 19.48
N VAL A 115 11.75 7.42 18.30
CA VAL A 115 11.46 8.23 17.12
C VAL A 115 10.05 7.98 16.61
N LEU A 116 9.56 6.74 16.68
CA LEU A 116 8.16 6.43 16.35
C LEU A 116 7.19 7.06 17.34
N LYS A 117 7.50 7.04 18.65
CA LYS A 117 6.72 7.74 19.67
C LYS A 117 6.69 9.24 19.42
N ASP A 118 7.85 9.84 19.10
CA ASP A 118 7.96 11.26 18.80
C ASP A 118 7.17 11.63 17.52
N PHE A 119 7.19 10.75 16.51
CA PHE A 119 6.40 10.92 15.30
C PHE A 119 4.90 10.87 15.56
N ILE A 120 4.42 9.84 16.28
CA ILE A 120 3.01 9.70 16.68
C ILE A 120 2.56 10.96 17.43
N LYS A 121 3.37 11.44 18.38
CA LYS A 121 3.11 12.67 19.14
C LYS A 121 3.11 13.92 18.25
N ALA A 122 4.07 14.05 17.34
CA ALA A 122 4.17 15.20 16.43
C ALA A 122 3.01 15.27 15.44
N LYS A 123 2.44 14.11 15.10
CA LYS A 123 1.24 13.99 14.27
C LYS A 123 -0.07 14.02 15.05
N SER A 124 0.00 14.16 16.39
CA SER A 124 -1.18 14.06 17.27
C SER A 124 -2.01 12.81 16.99
N ILE A 125 -1.35 11.70 16.65
CA ILE A 125 -2.03 10.44 16.40
C ILE A 125 -2.29 9.80 17.76
N GLU A 126 -3.58 9.56 18.04
CA GLU A 126 -3.99 8.76 19.17
C GLU A 126 -4.28 7.34 18.70
N TYR A 127 -4.27 6.39 19.61
CA TYR A 127 -4.51 4.99 19.31
C TYR A 127 -5.25 4.24 20.43
N LEU A 128 -5.87 3.12 20.06
CA LEU A 128 -6.30 2.09 20.98
C LEU A 128 -5.94 0.71 20.43
N ILE A 129 -5.88 -0.28 21.32
CA ILE A 129 -5.59 -1.67 20.98
C ILE A 129 -6.78 -2.51 21.40
N ILE A 130 -7.27 -3.39 20.53
CA ILE A 130 -8.37 -4.32 20.81
C ILE A 130 -7.97 -5.76 20.54
N ASP A 131 -8.68 -6.71 21.15
CA ASP A 131 -8.57 -8.13 20.84
C ASP A 131 -9.58 -8.58 19.78
N THR A 132 -9.63 -9.89 19.52
CA THR A 132 -10.53 -10.49 18.53
C THR A 132 -12.01 -10.42 18.89
N ASN A 133 -12.34 -10.16 20.16
CA ASN A 133 -13.71 -9.94 20.61
C ASN A 133 -14.08 -8.44 20.59
N LEU A 134 -13.22 -7.61 19.98
CA LEU A 134 -13.37 -6.15 19.89
C LEU A 134 -13.36 -5.46 21.28
N ILE A 135 -12.71 -6.10 22.26
CA ILE A 135 -12.56 -5.54 23.61
C ILE A 135 -11.30 -4.71 23.69
N ILE A 136 -11.39 -3.51 24.26
CA ILE A 136 -10.27 -2.58 24.42
C ILE A 136 -9.26 -3.15 25.42
N LYS A 137 -8.01 -3.31 25.00
CA LYS A 137 -6.88 -3.81 25.82
C LYS A 137 -5.95 -2.69 26.25
N ALA A 138 -5.81 -1.64 25.44
CA ALA A 138 -5.01 -0.47 25.77
C ALA A 138 -5.53 0.78 25.06
N ILE A 139 -5.24 1.94 25.64
CA ILE A 139 -5.60 3.24 25.11
C ILE A 139 -4.44 4.22 25.26
N SER A 140 -4.36 5.15 24.32
CA SER A 140 -3.51 6.34 24.40
C SER A 140 -4.17 7.45 25.23
N PRO A 141 -3.39 8.41 25.79
CA PRO A 141 -3.92 9.42 26.71
C PRO A 141 -4.97 10.36 26.09
N GLY A 142 -4.87 10.68 24.80
CA GLY A 142 -5.73 11.66 24.13
C GLY A 142 -6.95 11.05 23.43
N ILE A 143 -7.12 9.73 23.49
CA ILE A 143 -8.17 9.02 22.75
C ILE A 143 -9.59 9.54 23.02
N PHE A 144 -9.83 10.04 24.23
CA PHE A 144 -11.12 10.57 24.66
C PHE A 144 -11.59 11.77 23.82
N ASN A 145 -10.66 12.52 23.22
CA ASN A 145 -10.99 13.65 22.36
C ASN A 145 -11.61 13.21 21.02
N TYR A 146 -11.44 11.94 20.65
CA TYR A 146 -11.89 11.38 19.37
C TYR A 146 -13.26 10.70 19.46
N SER A 147 -13.90 10.72 20.63
CA SER A 147 -15.21 10.11 20.84
C SER A 147 -16.22 11.15 21.28
N ASP A 148 -17.48 10.95 20.88
CA ASP A 148 -18.63 11.69 21.41
C ASP A 148 -19.11 11.15 22.77
N TYR A 149 -18.56 10.01 23.21
CA TYR A 149 -18.89 9.28 24.45
C TYR A 149 -17.64 8.89 25.27
N PRO A 150 -16.78 9.86 25.66
CA PRO A 150 -15.49 9.59 26.29
C PRO A 150 -15.59 8.77 27.59
N GLU A 151 -16.68 8.93 28.35
CA GLU A 151 -16.94 8.20 29.59
C GLU A 151 -17.15 6.68 29.41
N MET A 152 -17.46 6.25 28.19
CA MET A 152 -17.67 4.85 27.82
C MET A 152 -16.36 4.15 27.42
N ILE A 153 -15.29 4.92 27.14
CA ILE A 153 -13.99 4.36 26.77
C ILE A 153 -13.28 3.83 28.01
N LYS A 154 -13.22 2.50 28.15
CA LYS A 154 -12.55 1.83 29.28
C LYS A 154 -11.77 0.61 28.79
N ILE A 155 -10.64 0.33 29.44
CA ILE A 155 -9.95 -0.94 29.23
C ILE A 155 -10.89 -2.06 29.72
N GLY A 156 -11.11 -3.07 28.88
CA GLY A 156 -12.02 -4.18 29.13
C GLY A 156 -13.45 -3.96 28.64
N SER A 157 -13.81 -2.77 28.13
CA SER A 157 -15.11 -2.55 27.50
C SER A 157 -15.07 -2.84 25.98
N PRO A 158 -16.22 -3.15 25.36
CA PRO A 158 -16.34 -3.22 23.91
C PRO A 158 -16.01 -1.88 23.24
N LEU A 159 -15.30 -1.93 22.11
CA LEU A 159 -14.94 -0.77 21.31
C LEU A 159 -16.14 0.11 20.97
N GLN A 160 -17.24 -0.53 20.59
CA GLN A 160 -18.45 0.14 20.09
C GLN A 160 -19.16 1.00 21.14
N GLU A 161 -18.93 0.78 22.44
CA GLU A 161 -19.52 1.62 23.48
C GLU A 161 -18.93 3.03 23.47
N GLY A 162 -17.62 3.14 23.21
CA GLY A 162 -16.95 4.43 23.08
C GLY A 162 -16.93 4.97 21.64
N PHE A 163 -16.99 4.09 20.64
CA PHE A 163 -16.88 4.45 19.23
C PHE A 163 -17.95 3.72 18.40
N PRO A 164 -19.19 4.24 18.38
CA PRO A 164 -20.29 3.62 17.62
C PRO A 164 -20.04 3.58 16.11
N GLU A 165 -19.05 4.32 15.60
CA GLU A 165 -18.59 4.29 14.20
C GLU A 165 -18.11 2.91 13.75
N PHE A 166 -17.74 2.04 14.70
CA PHE A 166 -17.32 0.67 14.41
C PHE A 166 -18.47 -0.33 14.34
N ILE A 167 -19.70 0.08 14.65
CA ILE A 167 -20.89 -0.77 14.51
C ILE A 167 -21.10 -1.08 13.02
N GLY A 168 -21.21 -2.36 12.68
CA GLY A 168 -21.37 -2.83 11.30
C GLY A 168 -20.05 -3.01 10.54
N LEU A 169 -18.89 -2.70 11.16
CA LEU A 169 -17.56 -2.92 10.58
C LEU A 169 -16.89 -4.20 11.11
N GLU A 170 -17.60 -5.04 11.86
CA GLU A 170 -17.04 -6.20 12.56
C GLU A 170 -16.40 -7.19 11.59
N GLU A 171 -17.05 -7.48 10.46
CA GLU A 171 -16.51 -8.37 9.43
C GLU A 171 -15.21 -7.83 8.82
N ALA A 172 -15.11 -6.52 8.60
CA ALA A 172 -13.92 -5.89 8.07
C ALA A 172 -12.75 -6.00 9.06
N LEU A 173 -13.00 -5.73 10.35
CA LEU A 173 -12.00 -5.87 11.41
C LEU A 173 -11.54 -7.33 11.56
N LEU A 174 -12.47 -8.29 11.50
CA LEU A 174 -12.15 -9.72 11.58
C LEU A 174 -11.30 -10.19 10.39
N LYS A 175 -11.53 -9.67 9.18
CA LYS A 175 -10.67 -9.97 8.01
C LYS A 175 -9.22 -9.55 8.22
N ILE A 176 -9.00 -8.41 8.86
CA ILE A 176 -7.63 -7.93 9.18
C ILE A 176 -6.99 -8.84 10.23
N ILE A 177 -7.71 -9.21 11.30
CA ILE A 177 -7.25 -10.18 12.31
C ILE A 177 -6.87 -11.53 11.67
N ASN A 178 -7.64 -11.96 10.66
CA ASN A 178 -7.44 -13.23 9.98
C ASN A 178 -6.42 -13.16 8.85
N LYS A 179 -5.80 -12.00 8.62
CA LYS A 179 -4.83 -11.76 7.54
C LYS A 179 -5.42 -11.93 6.13
N GLU A 180 -6.72 -11.77 6.01
CA GLU A 180 -7.43 -11.71 4.73
C GLU A 180 -7.34 -10.30 4.12
N SER A 181 -6.92 -9.30 4.92
CA SER A 181 -6.70 -7.91 4.51
C SER A 181 -5.55 -7.32 5.34
N GLU A 182 -4.71 -6.50 4.71
CA GLU A 182 -3.50 -5.94 5.35
C GLU A 182 -3.82 -4.76 6.29
N SER A 183 -4.77 -3.92 5.89
CA SER A 183 -5.22 -2.76 6.68
C SER A 183 -6.63 -2.36 6.28
N PHE A 184 -7.24 -1.52 7.12
CA PHE A 184 -8.52 -0.87 6.83
C PHE A 184 -8.43 0.60 7.19
N GLU A 185 -8.91 1.44 6.28
CA GLU A 185 -8.91 2.88 6.43
C GLU A 185 -10.33 3.40 6.25
N LEU A 186 -10.73 4.30 7.15
CA LEU A 186 -11.98 5.03 7.04
C LEU A 186 -11.67 6.51 7.19
N ASP A 187 -11.92 7.26 6.12
CA ASP A 187 -11.54 8.67 6.00
C ASP A 187 -12.73 9.60 6.23
N GLY A 188 -12.50 10.61 7.06
CA GLY A 188 -13.40 11.76 7.22
C GLY A 188 -14.75 11.39 7.84
N ILE A 189 -14.74 10.56 8.88
CA ILE A 189 -15.96 10.32 9.67
C ILE A 189 -16.27 11.58 10.48
N ALA A 190 -17.46 12.14 10.29
CA ALA A 190 -17.90 13.31 11.04
C ALA A 190 -18.35 12.90 12.45
N LYS A 191 -17.81 13.58 13.47
CA LYS A 191 -18.34 13.55 14.84
C LYS A 191 -19.63 14.37 14.91
N ALA A 192 -20.59 13.91 15.71
CA ALA A 192 -21.90 14.53 15.84
C ALA A 192 -21.94 15.68 16.87
N ALA A 193 -20.91 15.82 17.72
CA ALA A 193 -20.96 16.71 18.88
C ALA A 193 -21.01 18.23 18.58
N ASN A 194 -20.67 18.70 17.37
CA ASN A 194 -20.74 20.12 17.03
C ASN A 194 -21.20 20.38 15.57
N PRO A 195 -22.46 20.81 15.35
CA PRO A 195 -22.99 21.11 14.01
C PRO A 195 -22.28 22.27 13.31
N ASP A 196 -21.76 23.25 14.06
CA ASP A 196 -21.13 24.45 13.51
C ASP A 196 -19.64 24.26 13.20
N ARG A 197 -19.04 23.19 13.75
CA ARG A 197 -17.66 22.78 13.48
C ARG A 197 -17.57 21.26 13.49
N PRO A 198 -17.98 20.58 12.41
CA PRO A 198 -17.84 19.14 12.32
C PRO A 198 -16.36 18.78 12.45
N GLU A 199 -16.06 17.99 13.48
CA GLU A 199 -14.76 17.37 13.66
C GLU A 199 -14.74 16.09 12.84
N TYR A 200 -13.70 15.91 12.03
CA TYR A 200 -13.57 14.74 11.18
C TYR A 200 -12.42 13.88 11.66
N ILE A 201 -12.65 12.57 11.72
CA ILE A 201 -11.65 11.60 12.15
C ILE A 201 -11.35 10.64 11.01
N ASN A 202 -10.07 10.36 10.85
CA ASN A 202 -9.60 9.22 10.09
C ASN A 202 -9.25 8.08 11.06
N PHE A 203 -9.67 6.86 10.73
CA PHE A 203 -9.25 5.65 11.44
C PHE A 203 -8.39 4.80 10.54
N HIS A 204 -7.26 4.32 11.06
CA HIS A 204 -6.40 3.35 10.39
C HIS A 204 -6.24 2.11 11.27
N VAL A 205 -6.56 0.94 10.73
CA VAL A 205 -6.57 -0.32 11.47
C VAL A 205 -5.52 -1.28 10.90
N ILE A 206 -4.68 -1.82 11.78
CA ILE A 206 -3.66 -2.83 11.46
C ILE A 206 -3.68 -3.98 12.47
N ALA A 207 -3.35 -5.19 12.04
CA ALA A 207 -3.15 -6.33 12.95
C ALA A 207 -1.71 -6.43 13.45
N ASP A 208 -1.53 -6.97 14.66
CA ASP A 208 -0.22 -7.41 15.13
C ASP A 208 0.25 -8.63 14.32
N GLU A 209 1.35 -8.47 13.59
CA GLU A 209 1.95 -9.55 12.81
C GLU A 209 3.08 -10.28 13.55
N SER A 210 3.40 -9.89 14.78
CA SER A 210 4.51 -10.46 15.53
C SER A 210 4.28 -11.96 15.77
N LYS A 211 5.09 -12.79 15.11
CA LYS A 211 5.15 -14.23 15.38
C LYS A 211 5.84 -14.41 16.72
N ALA A 212 5.11 -14.41 17.84
CA ALA A 212 5.70 -14.87 19.08
C ALA A 212 6.00 -16.37 18.94
N LEU A 213 7.30 -16.68 18.95
CA LEU A 213 7.80 -18.04 19.01
C LEU A 213 7.35 -18.63 20.35
N ASN A 214 6.33 -19.48 20.32
CA ASN A 214 5.80 -20.24 21.46
C ASN A 214 4.94 -19.44 22.47
N SER A 215 3.71 -19.12 22.10
CA SER A 215 2.51 -19.25 22.95
C SER A 215 1.27 -18.93 22.13
N THR A 216 0.08 -19.20 22.65
CA THR A 216 -1.21 -18.76 22.12
C THR A 216 -1.27 -17.24 22.15
N THR A 217 -0.55 -16.57 21.25
CA THR A 217 -0.50 -15.10 21.18
C THR A 217 -1.89 -14.62 20.79
N GLU A 218 -2.56 -13.95 21.72
CA GLU A 218 -3.83 -13.27 21.46
C GLU A 218 -3.61 -12.31 20.29
N LYS A 219 -4.42 -12.44 19.24
CA LYS A 219 -4.31 -11.56 18.08
C LYS A 219 -4.87 -10.19 18.47
N LEU A 220 -4.09 -9.15 18.28
CA LEU A 220 -4.46 -7.78 18.59
C LEU A 220 -4.60 -6.96 17.31
N LEU A 221 -5.54 -6.01 17.32
CA LEU A 221 -5.61 -4.94 16.33
C LEU A 221 -5.23 -3.62 16.98
N PHE A 222 -4.51 -2.81 16.23
CA PHE A 222 -4.20 -1.43 16.55
C PHE A 222 -5.09 -0.54 15.69
N ILE A 223 -5.78 0.39 16.33
CA ILE A 223 -6.61 1.40 15.68
C ILE A 223 -5.97 2.76 15.97
N PHE A 224 -5.64 3.51 14.92
CA PHE A 224 -5.05 4.84 14.99
C PHE A 224 -6.08 5.88 14.58
N PHE A 225 -6.04 7.03 15.24
CA PHE A 225 -7.00 8.12 15.14
C PHE A 225 -6.24 9.38 14.75
N GLU A 226 -6.63 10.00 13.64
CA GLU A 226 -6.05 11.25 13.15
C GLU A 226 -7.16 12.29 12.95
N ASP A 227 -6.90 13.53 13.37
CA ASP A 227 -7.80 14.66 13.11
C ASP A 227 -7.69 15.06 11.63
N ALA A 228 -8.77 14.88 10.90
CA ALA A 228 -8.88 15.21 9.49
C ALA A 228 -9.69 16.50 9.23
N SER A 229 -10.07 17.23 10.28
CA SER A 229 -11.03 18.33 10.22
C SER A 229 -10.60 19.43 9.26
N GLU A 230 -9.37 19.93 9.38
CA GLU A 230 -8.88 21.01 8.52
C GLU A 230 -8.83 20.59 7.04
N LYS A 231 -8.31 19.38 6.77
CA LYS A 231 -8.22 18.81 5.43
C LYS A 231 -9.61 18.64 4.82
N MET A 232 -10.57 18.18 5.60
CA MET A 232 -11.94 17.94 5.16
C MET A 232 -12.68 19.26 4.90
N ILE A 233 -12.59 20.23 5.80
CA ILE A 233 -13.16 21.56 5.62
C ILE A 233 -12.60 22.24 4.36
N TYR A 234 -11.28 22.15 4.14
CA TYR A 234 -10.67 22.68 2.93
C TYR A 234 -11.21 22.00 1.67
N ARG A 235 -11.32 20.65 1.68
CA ARG A 235 -11.86 19.88 0.56
C ARG A 235 -13.31 20.27 0.24
N GLN A 236 -14.16 20.42 1.25
CA GLN A 236 -15.55 20.84 1.07
C GLN A 236 -15.65 22.24 0.47
N LYS A 237 -14.87 23.20 0.97
CA LYS A 237 -14.82 24.56 0.41
C LYS A 237 -14.39 24.57 -1.06
N LEU A 238 -13.42 23.72 -1.43
CA LEU A 238 -12.97 23.60 -2.81
C LEU A 238 -14.08 23.10 -3.73
N VAL A 239 -14.75 22.00 -3.35
CA VAL A 239 -15.87 21.41 -4.09
C VAL A 239 -17.04 22.40 -4.21
N GLN A 240 -17.36 23.12 -3.13
CA GLN A 240 -18.43 24.12 -3.17
C GLN A 240 -18.11 25.25 -4.15
N ARG A 241 -16.88 25.78 -4.12
CA ARG A 241 -16.45 26.85 -5.03
C ARG A 241 -16.47 26.41 -6.49
N GLU A 242 -16.08 25.15 -6.75
CA GLU A 242 -16.12 24.55 -8.09
C GLU A 242 -17.56 24.44 -8.59
N ASN A 243 -18.47 23.91 -7.77
CA ASN A 243 -19.89 23.80 -8.12
C ASN A 243 -20.54 25.18 -8.36
N GLU A 244 -20.23 26.18 -7.53
CA GLU A 244 -20.70 27.56 -7.73
C GLU A 244 -20.20 28.15 -9.06
N TYR A 245 -18.95 27.89 -9.42
CA TYR A 245 -18.38 28.33 -10.70
C TYR A 245 -19.08 27.69 -11.89
N TYR A 246 -19.33 26.37 -11.84
CA TYR A 246 -20.09 25.67 -12.88
C TYR A 246 -21.49 26.24 -13.06
N LEU A 247 -22.23 26.48 -11.97
CA LEU A 247 -23.58 27.05 -12.02
C LEU A 247 -23.60 28.46 -12.65
N LEU A 248 -22.56 29.27 -12.41
CA LEU A 248 -22.44 30.60 -13.01
C LEU A 248 -22.15 30.52 -14.52
N LEU A 249 -21.28 29.61 -14.95
CA LEU A 249 -21.00 29.39 -16.37
C LEU A 249 -22.25 28.95 -17.13
N THR A 250 -22.99 27.95 -16.61
CA THR A 250 -24.23 27.49 -17.25
C THR A 250 -25.26 28.61 -17.37
N LYS A 251 -25.42 29.44 -16.33
CA LYS A 251 -26.32 30.61 -16.40
C LYS A 251 -25.87 31.68 -17.40
N ALA A 252 -24.56 31.84 -17.61
CA ALA A 252 -24.06 32.78 -18.60
C ALA A 252 -24.37 32.28 -20.03
N GLU A 253 -24.16 30.98 -20.28
CA GLU A 253 -24.45 30.34 -21.57
C GLU A 253 -25.95 30.36 -21.91
N GLU A 254 -26.84 30.16 -20.92
CA GLU A 254 -28.30 30.23 -21.12
C GLU A 254 -28.82 31.64 -21.41
N ASN A 255 -28.10 32.70 -21.01
CA ASN A 255 -28.49 34.09 -21.26
C ASN A 255 -27.95 34.65 -22.60
N GLU A 256 -27.11 33.90 -23.30
CA GLU A 256 -26.57 34.26 -24.64
C GLU A 256 -27.40 33.69 -25.81
N VAL A 257 -28.50 32.98 -25.53
CA VAL A 257 -29.45 32.39 -26.51
C VAL A 257 -30.78 33.13 -26.49
#